data_AF-A0A7S4WDP0-F1
#
_entry.id   AF-A0A7S4WDP0-F1
#
_cell.length_a   1.000
_cell.length_b   1.000
_cell.length_c   1.000
_cell.angle_alpha   90.00
_cell.angle_beta   90.00
_cell.angle_gamma   90.00
#
_symmetry.space_group_name_H-M   'P 1'
#
loop_
_entity.id
_entity.type
_entity.pdbx_description
1 polymer ?
#
loop_
_entity_poly.entity_id
_entity_poly.type
_entity_poly.pdbx_seq_one_letter_code
_entity_poly.pdbx_strand_id
1 'polypeptide(L)'
;QFGMKLLACLGSKCDKSTLRLLMMDQKCLQKERSLKKRKQDADVINNEFSIFDPAIDEGLLKEERSCYMFAHDQIQYGAYSLMLENERARLHHQIGHSILGKMSDDHVSDLLFIAVDQLNRGEIFMEEEHGRMKLAKLNLKAGEKAMSSTTFLNSASYLKRGISLLCDDHWEKYYDLSLHLYSLYAEVEYCNGRFHNISLTVKSIFAHAKVY
;
A
#
# COMPACT_ATOMS: atom_id res chain seq x y z
N GLN A 1 -7.59 -18.70 -8.56
CA GLN A 1 -7.98 -17.31 -8.88
C GLN A 1 -7.54 -16.30 -7.84
N PHE A 2 -7.80 -16.48 -6.53
CA PHE A 2 -7.40 -15.52 -5.49
C PHE A 2 -5.90 -15.13 -5.51
N GLY A 3 -4.99 -16.11 -5.67
CA GLY A 3 -3.55 -15.83 -5.75
C GLY A 3 -3.16 -14.86 -6.88
N MET A 4 -3.78 -14.99 -8.05
CA MET A 4 -3.55 -14.09 -9.19
C MET A 4 -4.03 -12.67 -8.90
N LYS A 5 -5.21 -12.52 -8.27
CA LYS A 5 -5.74 -11.22 -7.84
C LYS A 5 -4.81 -10.54 -6.83
N LEU A 6 -4.32 -11.30 -5.85
CA LEU A 6 -3.35 -10.84 -4.84
C LEU A 6 -2.05 -10.35 -5.48
N LEU A 7 -1.43 -11.15 -6.35
CA LEU A 7 -0.23 -10.76 -7.09
C LEU A 7 -0.47 -9.52 -7.94
N ALA A 8 -1.60 -9.46 -8.65
CA ALA A 8 -1.94 -8.33 -9.50
C ALA A 8 -2.01 -7.01 -8.72
N CYS A 9 -2.51 -7.04 -7.48
CA CYS A 9 -2.51 -5.88 -6.58
C CYS A 9 -1.10 -5.52 -6.07
N LEU A 10 -0.23 -6.50 -5.84
CA LEU A 10 1.14 -6.29 -5.35
C LEU A 10 2.10 -5.80 -6.43
N GLY A 11 1.82 -6.10 -7.70
CA GLY A 11 2.57 -5.60 -8.86
C GLY A 11 2.99 -6.71 -9.83
N SER A 12 3.86 -6.37 -10.78
CA SER A 12 4.38 -7.33 -11.77
C SER A 12 5.33 -8.37 -11.16
N LYS A 13 5.94 -8.06 -10.00
CA LYS A 13 6.84 -8.93 -9.24
C LYS A 13 6.52 -8.83 -7.75
N CYS A 14 6.56 -9.95 -7.04
CA CYS A 14 6.37 -9.97 -5.59
C CYS A 14 7.25 -11.03 -4.91
N ASP A 15 7.93 -10.64 -3.83
CA ASP A 15 8.78 -11.54 -3.06
C ASP A 15 7.98 -12.58 -2.29
N LYS A 16 8.52 -13.80 -2.23
CA LYS A 16 7.92 -14.94 -1.52
C LYS A 16 7.75 -14.65 -0.02
N SER A 17 8.61 -13.83 0.58
CA SER A 17 8.48 -13.39 1.97
C SER A 17 7.20 -12.58 2.20
N THR A 18 6.94 -11.58 1.36
CA THR A 18 5.72 -10.76 1.41
C THR A 18 4.47 -11.61 1.12
N LEU A 19 4.54 -12.51 0.14
CA LEU A 19 3.43 -13.41 -0.16
C LEU A 19 3.14 -14.37 0.99
N ARG A 20 4.16 -14.97 1.59
CA ARG A 20 4.00 -15.82 2.79
C ARG A 20 3.32 -15.04 3.91
N LEU A 21 3.81 -13.82 4.16
CA LEU A 21 3.26 -12.93 5.16
C LEU A 21 1.76 -12.69 4.91
N LEU A 22 1.33 -12.46 3.67
CA LEU A 22 -0.08 -12.24 3.36
C LEU A 22 -0.91 -13.54 3.37
N MET A 23 -0.36 -14.65 2.87
CA MET A 23 -1.06 -15.92 2.74
C MET A 23 -1.30 -16.65 4.06
N MET A 24 -0.48 -16.39 5.10
CA MET A 24 -0.74 -16.92 6.44
C MET A 24 -2.00 -16.33 7.10
N ASP A 25 -2.54 -15.22 6.57
CA ASP A 25 -3.75 -14.56 7.06
C ASP A 25 -5.02 -15.02 6.30
N GLN A 26 -5.16 -16.34 6.06
CA GLN A 26 -6.24 -16.89 5.22
C GLN A 26 -7.66 -16.53 5.69
N LYS A 27 -7.85 -16.15 6.96
CA LYS A 27 -9.16 -15.75 7.49
C LYS A 27 -9.57 -14.34 7.06
N CYS A 28 -8.64 -13.42 6.85
CA CYS A 28 -8.95 -12.02 6.50
C CYS A 28 -9.20 -11.83 4.99
N LEU A 29 -8.52 -12.65 4.16
CA LEU A 29 -8.53 -12.52 2.70
C LEU A 29 -9.56 -13.41 1.98
N GLN A 30 -10.16 -14.40 2.66
CA GLN A 30 -11.12 -15.32 2.06
C GLN A 30 -12.56 -15.04 2.51
N LYS A 31 -13.20 -13.99 1.97
CA LYS A 31 -14.67 -13.88 2.00
C LYS A 31 -15.37 -14.51 0.79
N GLU A 32 -14.63 -15.10 -0.16
CA GLU A 32 -15.18 -15.75 -1.36
C GLU A 32 -15.10 -17.29 -1.35
N ARG A 33 -14.86 -17.95 -0.21
CA ARG A 33 -14.98 -19.41 -0.13
C ARG A 33 -16.42 -19.86 0.14
N SER A 34 -17.30 -19.58 -0.81
CA SER A 34 -18.51 -20.37 -1.03
C SER A 34 -18.26 -21.27 -2.26
N LEU A 35 -18.43 -22.57 -2.05
CA LEU A 35 -18.56 -23.65 -3.05
C LEU A 35 -17.27 -24.18 -3.70
N LYS A 36 -16.62 -25.13 -3.02
CA LYS A 36 -16.60 -26.57 -3.39
C LYS A 36 -15.61 -27.32 -2.48
N LYS A 37 -16.15 -28.08 -1.52
CA LYS A 37 -15.40 -29.15 -0.85
C LYS A 37 -15.26 -30.33 -1.83
N ARG A 38 -14.03 -30.78 -2.05
CA ARG A 38 -13.72 -32.20 -2.29
C ARG A 38 -12.55 -32.58 -1.38
N LYS A 39 -12.80 -33.58 -0.53
CA LYS A 39 -11.79 -34.50 0.06
C LYS A 39 -11.08 -35.18 -1.13
N GLN A 40 -9.78 -35.43 -1.17
CA GLN A 40 -8.84 -36.20 -0.32
C GLN A 40 -7.48 -36.06 -1.07
N ASP A 41 -6.26 -36.14 -0.53
CA ASP A 41 -5.64 -37.13 0.37
C ASP A 41 -4.40 -36.51 1.04
N ALA A 42 -3.97 -37.15 2.13
CA ALA A 42 -2.81 -36.81 2.93
C ALA A 42 -1.53 -37.42 2.32
N ASP A 43 -0.71 -36.58 1.67
CA ASP A 43 0.76 -36.61 1.65
C ASP A 43 1.25 -35.56 0.64
N VAL A 44 1.34 -34.30 1.06
CA VAL A 44 2.05 -33.27 0.28
C VAL A 44 2.82 -32.44 1.28
N ILE A 45 4.14 -32.53 1.22
CA ILE A 45 5.06 -31.60 1.86
C ILE A 45 4.53 -30.19 1.58
N ASN A 46 4.17 -29.49 2.64
CA ASN A 46 3.60 -28.14 2.66
C ASN A 46 4.32 -27.18 1.70
N ASN A 47 3.89 -27.12 0.44
CA ASN A 47 4.29 -26.04 -0.46
C ASN A 47 3.20 -24.96 -0.35
N GLU A 48 3.46 -23.99 0.53
CA GLU A 48 2.58 -22.86 0.85
C GLU A 48 2.12 -22.07 -0.40
N PHE A 49 2.79 -22.29 -1.54
CA PHE A 49 2.57 -21.61 -2.80
C PHE A 49 2.01 -22.46 -3.95
N SER A 50 1.57 -23.71 -3.69
CA SER A 50 0.94 -24.57 -4.72
C SER A 50 -0.28 -23.94 -5.43
N ILE A 51 -0.84 -22.87 -4.86
CA ILE A 51 -1.88 -22.06 -5.49
C ILE A 51 -1.43 -21.39 -6.82
N PHE A 52 -0.12 -21.27 -7.05
CA PHE A 52 0.44 -20.67 -8.27
C PHE A 52 0.83 -21.70 -9.33
N ASP A 53 0.97 -22.99 -8.99
CA ASP A 53 1.41 -24.04 -9.91
C ASP A 53 0.63 -24.04 -11.25
N PRO A 54 -0.72 -23.94 -11.26
CA PRO A 54 -1.46 -23.91 -12.52
C PRO A 54 -1.10 -22.71 -13.40
N ALA A 55 -0.85 -21.54 -12.80
CA ALA A 55 -0.50 -20.34 -13.54
C ALA A 55 0.95 -20.35 -14.03
N ILE A 56 1.83 -21.11 -13.37
CA ILE A 56 3.21 -21.35 -13.82
C ILE A 56 3.20 -22.32 -15.00
N ASP A 57 2.44 -23.42 -14.89
CA ASP A 57 2.29 -24.43 -15.95
C ASP A 57 1.68 -23.82 -17.23
N GLU A 58 0.73 -22.90 -17.09
CA GLU A 58 0.14 -22.14 -18.20
C GLU A 58 1.06 -21.01 -18.74
N GLY A 59 2.24 -20.81 -18.14
CA GLY A 59 3.19 -19.77 -18.56
C GLY A 59 2.75 -18.33 -18.24
N LEU A 60 1.75 -18.16 -17.38
CA LEU A 60 1.24 -16.85 -16.96
C LEU A 60 2.11 -16.20 -15.90
N LEU A 61 2.68 -17.02 -15.02
CA LEU A 61 3.63 -16.64 -14.00
C LEU A 61 4.98 -17.30 -14.24
N LYS A 62 6.03 -16.64 -13.77
CA LYS A 62 7.37 -17.22 -13.62
C LYS A 62 7.70 -17.26 -12.13
N GLU A 63 8.18 -18.42 -11.70
CA GLU A 63 8.73 -18.58 -10.36
C GLU A 63 10.25 -18.43 -10.41
N GLU A 64 10.78 -17.51 -9.60
CA GLU A 64 12.21 -17.41 -9.33
C GLU A 64 12.51 -17.88 -7.89
N ARG A 65 13.80 -17.94 -7.54
CA ARG A 65 14.24 -18.39 -6.21
C ARG A 65 13.54 -17.63 -5.07
N SER A 66 13.43 -16.31 -5.18
CA SER A 66 12.91 -15.45 -4.11
C SER A 66 11.57 -14.76 -4.40
N CYS A 67 11.01 -14.89 -5.61
CA CYS A 67 9.81 -14.13 -6.00
C CYS A 67 8.95 -14.87 -7.02
N TYR A 68 7.71 -14.40 -7.15
CA TYR A 68 6.83 -14.68 -8.29
C TYR A 68 6.68 -13.43 -9.14
N MET A 69 6.63 -13.60 -10.45
CA MET A 69 6.38 -12.50 -11.38
C MET A 69 5.43 -12.90 -12.49
N PHE A 70 4.68 -11.94 -13.01
CA PHE A 70 3.93 -12.14 -14.24
C PHE A 70 4.89 -12.29 -15.41
N ALA A 71 4.57 -13.20 -16.34
CA ALA A 71 5.39 -13.37 -17.53
C ALA A 71 5.43 -12.10 -18.38
N HIS A 72 4.33 -11.32 -18.37
CA HIS A 72 4.18 -10.03 -19.04
C HIS A 72 3.25 -9.08 -18.26
N ASP A 73 3.47 -7.78 -18.40
CA ASP A 73 2.63 -6.73 -17.79
C ASP A 73 1.17 -6.81 -18.24
N GLN A 74 0.89 -7.28 -19.46
CA GLN A 74 -0.48 -7.48 -19.95
C GLN A 74 -1.25 -8.54 -19.17
N ILE A 75 -0.57 -9.57 -18.64
CA ILE A 75 -1.20 -10.60 -17.82
C ILE A 75 -1.53 -10.04 -16.45
N GLN A 76 -0.62 -9.25 -15.88
CA GLN A 76 -0.86 -8.53 -14.62
C GLN A 76 -2.05 -7.56 -14.77
N TYR A 77 -2.04 -6.75 -15.83
CA TYR A 77 -3.13 -5.83 -16.14
C TYR A 77 -4.46 -6.55 -16.37
N GLY A 78 -4.46 -7.67 -17.09
CA GLY A 78 -5.64 -8.50 -17.30
C GLY A 78 -6.19 -9.04 -15.98
N ALA A 79 -5.34 -9.66 -15.15
CA ALA A 79 -5.71 -10.16 -13.83
C ALA A 79 -6.24 -9.03 -12.91
N TYR A 80 -5.62 -7.84 -12.97
CA TYR A 80 -6.04 -6.68 -12.20
C TYR A 80 -7.39 -6.11 -12.68
N SER A 81 -7.60 -6.05 -14.00
CA SER A 81 -8.79 -5.45 -14.62
C SER A 81 -10.03 -6.35 -14.57
N LEU A 82 -9.84 -7.66 -14.33
CA LEU A 82 -10.94 -8.59 -14.08
C LEU A 82 -11.66 -8.33 -12.74
N MET A 83 -11.02 -7.63 -11.81
CA MET A 83 -11.64 -7.24 -10.55
C MET A 83 -12.41 -5.93 -10.72
N LEU A 84 -13.63 -5.87 -10.19
CA LEU A 84 -14.41 -4.64 -10.14
C LEU A 84 -13.70 -3.58 -9.28
N GLU A 85 -13.94 -2.30 -9.52
CA GLU A 85 -13.25 -1.21 -8.81
C GLU A 85 -13.35 -1.33 -7.28
N ASN A 86 -14.55 -1.58 -6.75
CA ASN A 86 -14.77 -1.80 -5.32
C ASN A 86 -14.08 -3.07 -4.80
N GLU A 87 -13.94 -4.10 -5.62
CA GLU A 87 -13.23 -5.33 -5.26
C GLU A 87 -11.72 -5.06 -5.15
N ARG A 88 -11.14 -4.35 -6.13
CA ARG A 88 -9.73 -3.95 -6.14
C ARG A 88 -9.39 -3.12 -4.91
N ALA A 89 -10.17 -2.08 -4.66
CA ALA A 89 -9.94 -1.19 -3.53
C ALA A 89 -10.09 -1.94 -2.18
N ARG A 90 -11.04 -2.88 -2.06
CA ARG A 90 -11.19 -3.71 -0.86
C ARG A 90 -9.97 -4.61 -0.65
N LEU A 91 -9.48 -5.24 -1.72
CA LEU A 91 -8.32 -6.11 -1.64
C LEU A 91 -7.05 -5.32 -1.29
N HIS A 92 -6.86 -4.15 -1.91
CA HIS A 92 -5.79 -3.22 -1.57
C HIS A 92 -5.81 -2.81 -0.09
N HIS A 93 -6.99 -2.46 0.43
CA HIS A 93 -7.17 -2.15 1.85
C HIS A 93 -6.79 -3.33 2.75
N GLN A 94 -7.25 -4.54 2.43
CA GLN A 94 -6.94 -5.76 3.21
C GLN A 94 -5.45 -6.10 3.19
N ILE A 95 -4.80 -6.02 2.02
CA ILE A 95 -3.35 -6.26 1.88
C ILE A 95 -2.59 -5.29 2.77
N GLY A 96 -2.85 -3.99 2.64
CA GLY A 96 -2.16 -2.97 3.40
C GLY A 96 -2.28 -3.16 4.91
N HIS A 97 -3.48 -3.48 5.40
CA HIS A 97 -3.71 -3.75 6.83
C HIS A 97 -3.01 -5.01 7.31
N SER A 98 -3.01 -6.09 6.52
CA SER A 98 -2.35 -7.34 6.90
C SER A 98 -0.83 -7.16 6.99
N ILE A 99 -0.23 -6.35 6.09
CA ILE A 99 1.20 -6.00 6.17
C ILE A 99 1.47 -5.18 7.43
N LEU A 100 0.69 -4.11 7.69
CA LEU A 100 0.88 -3.29 8.90
C LEU A 100 0.82 -4.10 10.19
N GLY A 101 -0.13 -5.04 10.30
CA GLY A 101 -0.28 -5.88 11.50
C GLY A 101 0.90 -6.83 11.74
N LYS A 102 1.79 -7.00 10.76
CA LYS A 102 2.93 -7.92 10.81
C LYS A 102 4.28 -7.19 10.74
N MET A 103 4.27 -5.86 10.61
CA MET A 103 5.50 -5.08 10.76
C MET A 103 5.95 -5.14 12.22
N SER A 104 7.09 -5.78 12.47
CA SER A 104 7.92 -5.51 13.64
C SER A 104 8.86 -4.34 13.34
N ASP A 105 9.37 -3.68 14.39
CA ASP A 105 10.23 -2.48 14.27
C ASP A 105 11.51 -2.69 13.43
N ASP A 106 11.93 -3.93 13.18
CA ASP A 106 13.18 -4.27 12.49
C ASP A 106 13.10 -4.34 10.94
N HIS A 107 11.90 -4.39 10.35
CA HIS A 107 11.71 -4.52 8.87
C HIS A 107 10.91 -3.38 8.22
N VAL A 108 10.89 -2.21 8.87
CA VAL A 108 9.96 -1.08 8.63
C VAL A 108 10.25 -0.30 7.33
N SER A 109 11.21 -0.67 6.47
CA SER A 109 11.44 0.08 5.22
C SER A 109 10.52 -0.33 4.09
N ASP A 110 10.77 -1.51 3.54
CA ASP A 110 10.19 -1.83 2.25
C ASP A 110 8.74 -2.27 2.41
N LEU A 111 8.43 -2.91 3.54
CA LEU A 111 7.06 -3.22 3.93
C LEU A 111 6.23 -1.95 4.17
N LEU A 112 6.82 -0.86 4.68
CA LEU A 112 6.10 0.41 4.88
C LEU A 112 5.59 0.96 3.55
N PHE A 113 6.46 1.03 2.54
CA PHE A 113 6.05 1.51 1.22
C PHE A 113 4.97 0.63 0.61
N ILE A 114 5.14 -0.70 0.65
CA ILE A 114 4.12 -1.62 0.14
C ILE A 114 2.80 -1.40 0.89
N ALA A 115 2.79 -1.36 2.22
CA ALA A 115 1.56 -1.19 2.98
C ALA A 115 0.87 0.16 2.66
N VAL A 116 1.63 1.25 2.64
CA VAL A 116 1.09 2.60 2.36
C VAL A 116 0.54 2.69 0.94
N ASP A 117 1.25 2.16 -0.06
CA ASP A 117 0.78 2.14 -1.44
C ASP A 117 -0.52 1.34 -1.59
N GLN A 118 -0.63 0.20 -0.91
CA GLN A 118 -1.83 -0.62 -0.90
C GLN A 118 -2.98 0.12 -0.21
N LEU A 119 -2.76 0.73 0.95
CA LEU A 119 -3.79 1.48 1.65
C LEU A 119 -4.26 2.72 0.89
N ASN A 120 -3.35 3.43 0.23
CA ASN A 120 -3.68 4.57 -0.63
C ASN A 120 -4.59 4.17 -1.80
N ARG A 121 -4.43 2.95 -2.35
CA ARG A 121 -5.31 2.41 -3.40
C ARG A 121 -6.62 1.84 -2.86
N GLY A 122 -6.66 1.53 -1.56
CA GLY A 122 -7.85 1.05 -0.83
C GLY A 122 -8.54 2.13 0.00
N GLU A 123 -8.18 3.41 -0.19
CA GLU A 123 -8.58 4.54 0.64
C GLU A 123 -10.11 4.68 0.78
N ILE A 124 -10.88 4.32 -0.26
CA ILE A 124 -12.35 4.42 -0.23
C ILE A 124 -13.00 3.53 0.85
N PHE A 125 -12.29 2.52 1.37
CA PHE A 125 -12.75 1.68 2.48
C PHE A 125 -12.32 2.21 3.86
N MET A 126 -11.62 3.35 3.90
CA MET A 126 -11.30 4.10 5.12
C MET A 126 -12.29 5.26 5.31
N GLU A 127 -13.54 4.93 5.59
CA GLU A 127 -14.61 5.94 5.72
C GLU A 127 -14.52 6.73 7.04
N GLU A 128 -13.91 6.17 8.08
CA GLU A 128 -13.76 6.83 9.37
C GLU A 128 -12.61 7.85 9.36
N GLU A 129 -12.86 9.05 9.89
CA GLU A 129 -11.86 10.11 10.08
C GLU A 129 -10.58 9.57 10.74
N HIS A 130 -10.75 8.73 11.76
CA HIS A 130 -9.63 8.10 12.47
C HIS A 130 -8.77 7.20 11.56
N GLY A 131 -9.40 6.47 10.64
CA GLY A 131 -8.71 5.64 9.64
C GLY A 131 -7.89 6.49 8.67
N ARG A 132 -8.50 7.56 8.14
CA ARG A 132 -7.80 8.52 7.25
C ARG A 132 -6.62 9.19 7.94
N MET A 133 -6.76 9.58 9.21
CA MET A 133 -5.66 10.18 9.98
C MET A 133 -4.51 9.21 10.23
N LYS A 134 -4.82 7.93 10.46
CA LYS A 134 -3.79 6.88 10.53
C LYS A 134 -3.05 6.74 9.20
N LEU A 135 -3.77 6.73 8.07
CA LEU A 135 -3.15 6.66 6.76
C LEU A 135 -2.34 7.94 6.43
N ALA A 136 -2.80 9.12 6.85
CA ALA A 136 -2.05 10.37 6.72
C ALA A 136 -0.71 10.31 7.49
N LYS A 137 -0.73 9.78 8.73
CA LYS A 137 0.50 9.53 9.51
C LYS A 137 1.44 8.52 8.86
N LEU A 138 0.90 7.47 8.24
CA LEU A 138 1.72 6.49 7.53
C LEU A 138 2.35 7.08 6.26
N ASN A 139 1.60 7.91 5.53
CA ASN A 139 2.13 8.67 4.39
C ASN A 139 3.20 9.67 4.81
N LEU A 140 3.07 10.33 5.97
CA LEU A 140 4.14 11.16 6.54
C LEU A 140 5.41 10.34 6.76
N LYS A 141 5.32 9.20 7.44
CA LYS A 141 6.46 8.30 7.68
C LYS A 141 7.10 7.79 6.38
N ALA A 142 6.29 7.44 5.39
CA ALA A 142 6.79 7.04 4.07
C ALA A 142 7.49 8.21 3.36
N GLY A 143 6.95 9.42 3.47
CA GLY A 143 7.55 10.65 2.96
C GLY A 143 8.91 10.96 3.57
N GLU A 144 9.02 10.92 4.90
CA GLU A 144 10.28 11.09 5.65
C GLU A 144 11.34 10.08 5.20
N LYS A 145 10.94 8.83 5.05
CA LYS A 145 11.83 7.75 4.62
C LYS A 145 12.25 7.83 3.15
N ALA A 146 11.33 8.23 2.28
CA ALA A 146 11.64 8.49 0.88
C ALA A 146 12.61 9.68 0.73
N MET A 147 12.51 10.67 1.64
CA MET A 147 13.45 11.79 1.69
C MET A 147 14.85 11.33 2.10
N SER A 148 14.98 10.46 3.12
CA SER A 148 16.29 9.94 3.56
C SER A 148 16.98 9.06 2.51
N SER A 149 16.23 8.52 1.54
CA SER A 149 16.75 7.75 0.40
C SER A 149 16.93 8.60 -0.87
N THR A 150 16.93 9.94 -0.75
CA THR A 150 17.10 10.91 -1.85
C THR A 150 16.08 10.78 -2.99
N THR A 151 14.95 10.10 -2.76
CA THR A 151 13.88 9.95 -3.76
C THR A 151 12.82 11.03 -3.53
N PHE A 152 13.20 12.29 -3.73
CA PHE A 152 12.36 13.46 -3.43
C PHE A 152 11.02 13.47 -4.18
N LEU A 153 10.95 12.89 -5.38
CA LEU A 153 9.69 12.75 -6.11
C LEU A 153 8.70 11.81 -5.40
N ASN A 154 9.19 10.68 -4.88
CA ASN A 154 8.35 9.73 -4.14
C ASN A 154 7.93 10.31 -2.80
N SER A 155 8.86 11.00 -2.11
CA SER A 155 8.56 11.71 -0.87
C SER A 155 7.44 12.71 -1.06
N ALA A 156 7.52 13.56 -2.09
CA ALA A 156 6.46 14.52 -2.43
C ALA A 156 5.11 13.83 -2.69
N SER A 157 5.11 12.68 -3.38
CA SER A 157 3.89 11.91 -3.65
C SER A 157 3.21 11.42 -2.37
N TYR A 158 3.98 10.84 -1.44
CA TYR A 158 3.46 10.39 -0.15
C TYR A 158 2.95 11.57 0.69
N LEU A 159 3.71 12.64 0.81
CA LEU A 159 3.32 13.81 1.60
C LEU A 159 2.05 14.47 1.06
N LYS A 160 1.95 14.62 -0.28
CA LYS A 160 0.76 15.14 -0.92
C LYS A 160 -0.47 14.26 -0.66
N ARG A 161 -0.32 12.94 -0.68
CA ARG A 161 -1.39 12.00 -0.32
C ARG A 161 -1.76 12.10 1.16
N GLY A 162 -0.77 12.26 2.04
CA GLY A 162 -1.00 12.51 3.46
C GLY A 162 -1.83 13.77 3.71
N ILE A 163 -1.52 14.86 2.99
CA ILE A 163 -2.27 16.12 3.04
C ILE A 163 -3.71 15.93 2.55
N SER A 164 -3.93 15.21 1.45
CA SER A 164 -5.30 15.01 0.91
C SER A 164 -6.21 14.16 1.80
N LEU A 165 -5.64 13.43 2.76
CA LEU A 165 -6.38 12.61 3.72
C LEU A 165 -6.85 13.39 4.95
N LEU A 166 -6.32 14.59 5.17
CA LEU A 166 -6.65 15.43 6.31
C LEU A 166 -8.12 15.87 6.26
N CYS A 167 -8.80 15.90 7.41
CA CYS A 167 -10.18 16.36 7.54
C CYS A 167 -10.25 17.90 7.50
N ASP A 168 -11.40 18.48 7.21
CA ASP A 168 -11.52 19.93 7.00
C ASP A 168 -11.03 20.79 8.19
N ASP A 169 -11.18 20.30 9.43
CA ASP A 169 -10.73 20.95 10.67
C ASP A 169 -9.37 20.44 11.18
N HIS A 170 -8.54 19.89 10.30
CA HIS A 170 -7.27 19.26 10.65
C HIS A 170 -6.27 20.19 11.34
N TRP A 171 -6.28 21.48 11.04
CA TRP A 171 -5.41 22.46 11.72
C TRP A 171 -5.78 22.64 13.20
N GLU A 172 -7.03 22.43 13.57
CA GLU A 172 -7.49 22.53 14.96
C GLU A 172 -7.27 21.21 15.71
N LYS A 173 -7.76 20.10 15.13
CA LYS A 173 -7.72 18.77 15.77
C LYS A 173 -6.37 18.08 15.70
N TYR A 174 -5.66 18.24 14.58
CA TYR A 174 -4.45 17.49 14.24
C TYR A 174 -3.32 18.44 13.84
N TYR A 175 -3.16 19.53 14.58
CA TYR A 175 -2.20 20.60 14.28
C TYR A 175 -0.79 20.09 13.99
N ASP A 176 -0.23 19.25 14.87
CA ASP A 176 1.15 18.77 14.72
C ASP A 176 1.34 17.92 13.47
N LEU A 177 0.37 17.04 13.16
CA LEU A 177 0.40 16.22 11.95
C LEU A 177 0.30 17.10 10.69
N SER A 178 -0.60 18.09 10.72
CA SER A 178 -0.81 19.03 9.62
C SER A 178 0.44 19.85 9.37
N LEU A 179 0.99 20.47 10.42
CA LEU A 179 2.19 21.29 10.33
C LEU A 179 3.38 20.47 9.80
N HIS A 180 3.54 19.23 10.25
CA HIS A 180 4.64 18.39 9.81
C HIS A 180 4.48 17.98 8.34
N LEU A 181 3.31 17.51 7.93
CA LEU A 181 3.04 17.15 6.53
C LEU A 181 3.27 18.34 5.59
N TYR A 182 2.74 19.52 5.92
CA TYR A 182 2.88 20.70 5.09
C TYR A 182 4.34 21.20 5.07
N SER A 183 5.02 21.28 6.22
CA SER A 183 6.42 21.73 6.30
C SER A 183 7.33 20.83 5.46
N LEU A 184 7.23 19.51 5.67
CA LEU A 184 8.06 18.56 4.94
C LEU A 184 7.73 18.53 3.44
N TYR A 185 6.45 18.70 3.07
CA TYR A 185 6.07 18.81 1.67
C TYR A 185 6.70 20.05 1.00
N ALA A 186 6.72 21.19 1.69
CA ALA A 186 7.36 22.40 1.18
C ALA A 186 8.88 22.22 1.00
N GLU A 187 9.55 21.59 1.96
CA GLU A 187 10.99 21.28 1.87
C GLU A 187 11.31 20.35 0.69
N VAL A 188 10.53 19.29 0.50
CA VAL A 188 10.75 18.34 -0.58
C VAL A 188 10.42 18.96 -1.94
N GLU A 189 9.39 19.79 -2.04
CA GLU A 189 9.05 20.51 -3.27
C GLU A 189 10.09 21.59 -3.62
N TYR A 190 10.78 22.16 -2.62
CA TYR A 190 11.97 22.99 -2.84
C TYR A 190 13.09 22.20 -3.51
N CYS A 191 13.43 21.01 -2.99
CA CYS A 191 14.42 20.13 -3.60
C CYS A 191 14.03 19.69 -5.03
N ASN A 192 12.74 19.57 -5.32
CA ASN A 192 12.21 19.27 -6.65
C ASN A 192 12.10 20.51 -7.58
N GLY A 193 12.40 21.73 -7.12
CA GLY A 193 12.29 22.97 -7.90
C GLY A 193 10.85 23.41 -8.20
N ARG A 194 9.86 22.94 -7.43
CA ARG A 194 8.42 23.18 -7.67
C ARG A 194 7.88 24.32 -6.82
N PHE A 195 8.40 25.53 -7.04
CA PHE A 195 8.14 26.70 -6.20
C PHE A 195 6.67 27.12 -6.08
N HIS A 196 5.83 26.81 -7.08
CA HIS A 196 4.39 27.09 -7.00
C HIS A 196 3.73 26.33 -5.84
N ASN A 197 4.07 25.05 -5.66
CA ASN A 197 3.52 24.20 -4.60
C ASN A 197 3.99 24.67 -3.22
N ILE A 198 5.23 25.17 -3.12
CA ILE A 198 5.77 25.76 -1.90
C ILE A 198 4.94 26.99 -1.50
N SER A 199 4.69 27.91 -2.44
CA SER A 199 3.93 29.12 -2.16
C SER A 199 2.54 28.81 -1.59
N LEU A 200 1.84 27.83 -2.16
CA LEU A 200 0.52 27.39 -1.66
C LEU A 200 0.61 26.78 -0.26
N THR A 201 1.58 25.88 -0.06
CA THR A 201 1.79 25.16 1.20
C THR A 201 2.15 26.12 2.34
N VAL A 202 3.09 27.03 2.10
CA VAL A 202 3.55 28.03 3.08
C VAL A 202 2.43 29.01 3.44
N LYS A 203 1.61 29.44 2.48
CA LYS A 203 0.41 30.25 2.77
C LYS A 203 -0.56 29.54 3.71
N SER A 204 -0.78 28.24 3.49
CA SER A 204 -1.64 27.43 4.38
C SER A 204 -1.08 27.36 5.80
N ILE A 205 0.23 27.13 5.94
CA ILE A 205 0.91 27.11 7.25
C ILE A 205 0.75 28.45 7.96
N PHE A 206 1.06 29.58 7.30
CA PHE A 206 0.99 30.90 7.92
C PHE A 206 -0.42 31.29 8.33
N ALA A 207 -1.44 30.91 7.55
CA ALA A 207 -2.83 31.20 7.89
C ALA A 207 -3.30 30.51 9.19
N HIS A 208 -2.63 29.43 9.60
CA HIS A 208 -3.01 28.63 10.76
C HIS A 208 -1.92 28.57 11.84
N ALA A 209 -0.84 29.36 11.69
CA ALA A 209 0.27 29.37 12.63
C ALA A 209 -0.22 29.83 14.01
N LYS A 210 -0.03 28.98 15.03
CA LYS A 210 -0.31 29.36 16.42
C LYS A 210 0.73 30.38 16.88
N VAL A 211 0.28 31.60 17.17
CA VAL A 211 1.10 32.61 17.85
C VAL A 211 1.21 32.21 19.31
N TYR A 212 2.42 31.93 19.76
CA TYR A 212 2.74 31.71 21.18
C TYR A 212 3.18 33.03 21.82
#